data_AF-A0A1B6JJS1-F1
#
_entry.id   AF-A0A1B6JJS1-F1
#
_cell.length_a   1.000
_cell.length_b   1.000
_cell.length_c   1.000
_cell.angle_alpha   90.00
_cell.angle_beta   90.00
_cell.angle_gamma   90.00
#
_symmetry.space_group_name_H-M   'P 1'
#
loop_
_entity.id
_entity.type
_entity.pdbx_description
1 polymer ?
#
loop_
_entity_poly.entity_id
_entity_poly.type
_entity_poly.pdbx_seq_one_letter_code
_entity_poly.pdbx_strand_id
1 'polypeptide(L)'
;QQVLVQLLSAIKAMPIDTLVQTLHQVVKQPAMNQQTAMSVEVSALELFLHYIQLIPGVSLAESWGSLLALLREGPSLSPPAQFLLVGVLSQFVNRCPALADKKDVRDLQDITAKLVESCSQIAGANLEQTTWLRRNLAVKEEEVPQPPSPECTDKYNSATTSVAQYSVAALTVLAQLLAPLLDVSYGSQEKERVVTLLTTLMYNVTPYLKNHTQRNAASLYASSQLLASLSGFQYTRKAWRKDAMDLLLEPTLFQMEARTLIFWKTIVDNLMSQDTATFRDLMGRVSGGQGNSLSLFSSREQEYEQRAQLLKRLAFVILCSEKDQFHKHTPDIQERLAESLRLPQVVPGVQSQVFLCFRVLLLRMSPHHVTSLWPIIVSEVVQVMLHMEHDLSTDTEEFRRNNSSHIRLLSALDWSWVVNSNNGLHANGHPHWLQLQLAAAKLLYLAVQLPADTLPQFQMYRWAFVSNQCDTPLSQPNADFIPHVTRIARLMDAKFGGPPEEIPSPLLPPGSTIRSLKDLHPFFTAMSGGKFTTMSLAELETNIELDFLEPMPAR
;
A
#
# COMPACT_ATOMS: atom_id res chain seq x y z
N GLN A 1 -28.57 13.68 -21.12
CA GLN A 1 -27.85 12.87 -22.12
C GLN A 1 -28.46 11.48 -22.33
N GLN A 2 -28.79 10.70 -21.29
CA GLN A 2 -29.41 9.37 -21.47
C GLN A 2 -30.68 9.36 -22.35
N VAL A 3 -31.54 10.37 -22.25
CA VAL A 3 -32.71 10.54 -23.13
C VAL A 3 -32.31 10.75 -24.60
N LEU A 4 -31.25 11.52 -24.87
CA LEU A 4 -30.72 11.72 -26.23
C LEU A 4 -30.12 10.44 -26.81
N VAL A 5 -29.44 9.65 -25.99
CA VAL A 5 -28.91 8.33 -26.38
C VAL A 5 -30.06 7.38 -26.73
N GLN A 6 -31.12 7.34 -25.91
CA GLN A 6 -32.31 6.54 -26.19
C GLN A 6 -32.99 6.99 -27.49
N LEU A 7 -33.14 8.30 -27.70
CA LEU A 7 -33.70 8.85 -28.93
C LEU A 7 -32.86 8.50 -30.16
N LEU A 8 -31.53 8.63 -30.10
CA LEU A 8 -30.62 8.23 -31.17
C LEU A 8 -30.70 6.72 -31.46
N SER A 9 -30.71 5.89 -30.42
CA SER A 9 -30.85 4.42 -30.56
C SER A 9 -32.21 3.98 -31.13
N ALA A 10 -33.25 4.81 -30.94
CA ALA A 10 -34.58 4.57 -31.50
C ALA A 10 -34.66 4.87 -33.01
N ILE A 11 -33.70 5.63 -33.56
CA ILE A 11 -33.60 5.88 -35.01
C ILE A 11 -32.95 4.67 -35.68
N LYS A 12 -33.76 3.63 -35.94
CA LYS A 12 -33.31 2.36 -36.57
C LYS A 12 -32.64 2.52 -37.95
N ALA A 13 -32.78 3.69 -38.60
CA ALA A 13 -32.32 3.94 -39.96
C ALA A 13 -31.03 4.79 -40.05
N MET A 14 -30.41 5.22 -38.94
CA MET A 14 -29.20 6.03 -38.99
C MET A 14 -27.96 5.16 -39.20
N PRO A 15 -27.21 5.30 -40.31
CA PRO A 15 -25.96 4.57 -40.49
C PRO A 15 -24.92 5.05 -39.47
N ILE A 16 -24.28 4.12 -38.76
CA ILE A 16 -23.25 4.42 -37.75
C ILE A 16 -22.10 5.21 -38.39
N ASP A 17 -21.71 4.84 -39.61
CA ASP A 17 -20.67 5.54 -40.38
C ASP A 17 -20.97 7.03 -40.58
N THR A 18 -22.22 7.36 -40.95
CA THR A 18 -22.68 8.76 -41.11
C THR A 18 -22.67 9.52 -39.78
N LEU A 19 -23.05 8.86 -38.69
CA LEU A 19 -22.99 9.47 -37.36
C LEU A 19 -21.55 9.79 -36.96
N VAL A 20 -20.61 8.86 -37.20
CA VAL A 20 -19.18 9.05 -36.92
C VAL A 20 -18.58 10.18 -37.76
N GLN A 21 -18.91 10.25 -39.05
CA GLN A 21 -18.48 11.34 -39.93
C GLN A 21 -19.03 12.71 -39.48
N THR A 22 -20.30 12.74 -39.05
CA THR A 22 -20.91 13.96 -38.49
C THR A 22 -20.18 14.39 -37.22
N LEU A 23 -19.88 13.44 -36.33
CA LEU A 23 -19.13 13.69 -35.12
C LEU A 23 -17.70 14.19 -35.42
N HIS A 24 -17.03 13.61 -36.40
CA HIS A 24 -15.71 14.07 -36.87
C HIS A 24 -15.77 15.53 -37.33
N GLN A 25 -16.79 15.93 -38.08
CA GLN A 25 -16.98 17.33 -38.49
C GLN A 25 -17.23 18.25 -37.30
N VAL A 26 -18.07 17.85 -36.34
CA VAL A 26 -18.37 18.63 -35.12
C VAL A 26 -17.12 18.85 -34.27
N VAL A 27 -16.28 17.83 -34.15
CA VAL A 27 -15.02 17.89 -33.39
C VAL A 27 -13.99 18.77 -34.11
N LYS A 28 -13.91 18.67 -35.43
CA LYS A 28 -12.94 19.45 -36.23
C LYS A 28 -13.30 20.94 -36.34
N GLN A 29 -14.59 21.25 -36.36
CA GLN A 29 -15.11 22.63 -36.46
C GLN A 29 -16.30 22.82 -35.50
N PRO A 30 -16.05 23.01 -34.19
CA PRO A 30 -17.13 23.23 -33.24
C PRO A 30 -17.85 24.55 -33.55
N ALA A 31 -19.18 24.53 -33.56
CA ALA A 31 -19.99 25.72 -33.81
C ALA A 31 -19.69 26.80 -32.75
N MET A 32 -19.21 27.97 -33.17
CA MET A 32 -18.85 29.10 -32.30
C MET A 32 -20.10 29.84 -31.77
N ASN A 33 -20.91 29.22 -30.91
CA ASN A 33 -21.88 29.97 -30.12
C ASN A 33 -21.42 30.02 -28.65
N GLN A 34 -20.71 31.11 -28.36
CA GLN A 34 -20.21 31.49 -27.04
C GLN A 34 -21.37 31.82 -26.11
N GLN A 35 -21.76 30.91 -25.22
CA GLN A 35 -22.47 31.26 -23.98
C GLN A 35 -22.59 30.11 -22.95
N THR A 36 -22.34 28.85 -23.33
CA THR A 36 -22.33 27.72 -22.39
C THR A 36 -20.91 27.19 -22.18
N ALA A 37 -20.50 27.09 -20.91
CA ALA A 37 -19.17 26.67 -20.46
C ALA A 37 -18.76 25.21 -20.82
N MET A 38 -19.60 24.47 -21.54
CA MET A 38 -19.30 23.10 -21.98
C MET A 38 -18.86 23.10 -23.45
N SER A 39 -17.69 22.50 -23.71
CA SER A 39 -17.22 22.30 -25.08
C SER A 39 -18.16 21.33 -25.82
N VAL A 40 -18.72 21.78 -26.95
CA VAL A 40 -19.67 21.01 -27.78
C VAL A 40 -19.04 19.68 -28.20
N GLU A 41 -17.73 19.67 -28.50
CA GLU A 41 -16.99 18.46 -28.87
C GLU A 41 -17.04 17.39 -27.75
N VAL A 42 -16.88 17.78 -26.49
CA VAL A 42 -16.83 16.88 -25.33
C VAL A 42 -18.22 16.27 -25.12
N SER A 43 -19.26 17.10 -25.19
CA SER A 43 -20.65 16.63 -25.05
C SER A 43 -21.04 15.66 -26.17
N ALA A 44 -20.59 15.92 -27.40
CA ALA A 44 -20.86 15.06 -28.55
C ALA A 44 -20.11 13.72 -28.45
N LEU A 45 -18.85 13.74 -28.04
CA LEU A 45 -18.05 12.53 -27.80
C LEU A 45 -18.59 11.70 -26.64
N GLU A 46 -19.05 12.33 -25.56
CA GLU A 46 -19.65 11.66 -24.42
C GLU A 46 -20.96 10.97 -24.83
N LEU A 47 -21.81 11.67 -25.60
CA LEU A 47 -23.02 11.08 -26.19
C LEU A 47 -22.68 9.88 -27.06
N PHE A 48 -21.65 9.99 -27.89
CA PHE A 48 -21.21 8.93 -28.79
C PHE A 48 -20.65 7.72 -28.04
N LEU A 49 -19.88 7.92 -26.97
CA LEU A 49 -19.37 6.85 -26.12
C LEU A 49 -20.51 6.02 -25.51
N HIS A 50 -21.55 6.68 -25.00
CA HIS A 50 -22.75 6.01 -24.51
C HIS A 50 -23.53 5.31 -25.63
N TYR A 51 -23.63 5.92 -26.81
CA TYR A 51 -24.29 5.31 -27.96
C TYR A 51 -23.59 4.03 -28.43
N ILE A 52 -22.25 4.04 -28.50
CA ILE A 52 -21.46 2.86 -28.88
C ILE A 52 -21.80 1.67 -27.99
N GLN A 53 -22.01 1.87 -26.69
CA GLN A 53 -22.35 0.79 -25.75
C GLN A 53 -23.66 0.05 -26.09
N LEU A 54 -24.55 0.67 -26.87
CA LEU A 54 -25.86 0.12 -27.21
C LEU A 54 -25.93 -0.58 -28.57
N ILE A 55 -25.00 -0.28 -29.48
CA ILE A 55 -25.01 -0.84 -30.85
C ILE A 55 -24.28 -2.19 -30.93
N PRO A 56 -24.61 -3.06 -31.91
CA PRO A 56 -23.88 -4.31 -32.16
C PRO A 56 -22.43 -4.04 -32.60
N GLY A 57 -21.48 -4.81 -32.06
CA GLY A 57 -20.04 -4.64 -32.37
C GLY A 57 -19.69 -4.83 -33.84
N VAL A 58 -20.40 -5.73 -34.55
CA VAL A 58 -20.20 -5.96 -35.99
C VAL A 58 -20.49 -4.68 -36.80
N SER A 59 -21.59 -3.99 -36.50
CA SER A 59 -21.98 -2.75 -37.19
C SER A 59 -21.01 -1.59 -36.89
N LEU A 60 -20.40 -1.59 -35.70
CA LEU A 60 -19.34 -0.64 -35.39
C LEU A 60 -18.03 -0.96 -36.13
N ALA A 61 -17.69 -2.25 -36.26
CA ALA A 61 -16.51 -2.70 -37.01
C ALA A 61 -16.58 -2.31 -38.50
N GLU A 62 -17.78 -2.36 -39.11
CA GLU A 62 -18.01 -1.90 -40.49
C GLU A 62 -17.72 -0.39 -40.67
N SER A 63 -17.80 0.39 -39.59
CA SER A 63 -17.54 1.84 -39.59
C SER A 63 -16.09 2.19 -39.19
N TRP A 64 -15.17 1.22 -39.19
CA TRP A 64 -13.79 1.39 -38.73
C TRP A 64 -13.07 2.55 -39.43
N GLY A 65 -13.23 2.70 -40.75
CA GLY A 65 -12.55 3.77 -41.50
C GLY A 65 -12.91 5.18 -41.01
N SER A 66 -14.19 5.46 -40.80
CA SER A 66 -14.66 6.73 -40.26
C SER A 66 -14.28 6.89 -38.79
N LEU A 67 -14.32 5.81 -38.00
CA LEU A 67 -13.92 5.84 -36.60
C LEU A 67 -12.43 6.15 -36.45
N LEU A 68 -11.59 5.53 -37.27
CA LEU A 68 -10.15 5.79 -37.30
C LEU A 68 -9.86 7.25 -37.66
N ALA A 69 -10.61 7.84 -38.59
CA ALA A 69 -10.47 9.25 -38.94
C ALA A 69 -10.79 10.17 -37.74
N LEU A 70 -11.86 9.88 -37.01
CA LEU A 70 -12.21 10.59 -35.77
C LEU A 70 -11.12 10.42 -34.69
N LEU A 71 -10.68 9.19 -34.44
CA LEU A 71 -9.67 8.89 -33.42
C LEU A 71 -8.34 9.62 -33.70
N ARG A 72 -7.96 9.78 -34.97
CA ARG A 72 -6.74 10.49 -35.40
C ARG A 72 -6.74 11.98 -35.04
N GLU A 73 -7.91 12.59 -34.81
CA GLU A 73 -7.98 13.96 -34.31
C GLU A 73 -7.58 14.06 -32.84
N GLY A 74 -7.65 12.96 -32.06
CA GLY A 74 -7.50 12.98 -30.61
C GLY A 74 -6.37 13.86 -30.08
N PRO A 75 -5.10 13.71 -30.52
CA PRO A 75 -3.99 14.52 -30.00
C PRO A 75 -4.15 16.03 -30.15
N SER A 76 -5.00 16.52 -31.06
CA SER A 76 -5.26 17.97 -31.25
C SER A 76 -6.41 18.51 -30.40
N LEU A 77 -7.20 17.63 -29.76
CA LEU A 77 -8.39 18.00 -29.00
C LEU A 77 -8.08 18.34 -27.54
N SER A 78 -9.08 18.90 -26.84
CA SER A 78 -9.00 19.15 -25.40
C SER A 78 -8.79 17.85 -24.59
N PRO A 79 -8.11 17.90 -23.43
CA PRO A 79 -7.86 16.69 -22.62
C PRO A 79 -9.10 15.84 -22.32
N PRO A 80 -10.28 16.41 -21.95
CA PRO A 80 -11.48 15.61 -21.76
C PRO A 80 -11.93 14.87 -23.03
N ALA A 81 -11.83 15.50 -24.20
CA ALA A 81 -12.15 14.85 -25.48
C ALA A 81 -11.20 13.69 -25.80
N GLN A 82 -9.90 13.84 -25.48
CA GLN A 82 -8.92 12.76 -25.62
C GLN A 82 -9.27 11.54 -24.77
N PHE A 83 -9.67 11.77 -23.51
CA PHE A 83 -10.07 10.69 -22.60
C PHE A 83 -11.29 9.93 -23.11
N LEU A 84 -12.28 10.65 -23.65
CA LEU A 84 -13.46 10.05 -24.27
C LEU A 84 -13.09 9.22 -25.51
N LEU A 85 -12.15 9.67 -26.34
CA LEU A 85 -11.66 8.91 -27.49
C LEU A 85 -10.91 7.63 -27.08
N VAL A 86 -10.15 7.64 -25.97
CA VAL A 86 -9.59 6.41 -25.39
C VAL A 86 -10.71 5.46 -24.95
N GLY A 87 -11.77 5.99 -24.33
CA GLY A 87 -12.97 5.23 -23.99
C GLY A 87 -13.65 4.60 -25.21
N VAL A 88 -13.82 5.37 -26.29
CA VAL A 88 -14.39 4.93 -27.56
C VAL A 88 -13.53 3.81 -28.18
N LEU A 89 -12.21 3.99 -28.22
CA LEU A 89 -11.28 2.98 -28.71
C LEU A 89 -11.34 1.71 -27.87
N SER A 90 -11.39 1.83 -26.54
CA SER A 90 -11.53 0.68 -25.63
C SER A 90 -12.83 -0.08 -25.87
N GLN A 91 -13.95 0.61 -26.08
CA GLN A 91 -15.23 -0.03 -26.41
C GLN A 91 -15.18 -0.74 -27.77
N PHE A 92 -14.54 -0.13 -28.78
CA PHE A 92 -14.34 -0.76 -30.08
C PHE A 92 -13.56 -2.07 -29.94
N VAL A 93 -12.40 -2.02 -29.30
CA VAL A 93 -11.50 -3.17 -29.17
C VAL A 93 -12.13 -4.32 -28.38
N ASN A 94 -12.89 -4.02 -27.32
CA ASN A 94 -13.48 -5.05 -26.47
C ASN A 94 -14.79 -5.65 -27.01
N ARG A 95 -15.46 -5.00 -27.97
CA ARG A 95 -16.80 -5.42 -28.44
C ARG A 95 -16.85 -5.81 -29.92
N CYS A 96 -15.90 -5.36 -30.72
CA CYS A 96 -15.83 -5.71 -32.13
C CYS A 96 -15.11 -7.05 -32.35
N PRO A 97 -15.46 -7.81 -33.41
CA PRO A 97 -14.63 -8.93 -33.84
C PRO A 97 -13.22 -8.44 -34.21
N ALA A 98 -12.24 -9.33 -34.10
CA ALA A 98 -10.87 -9.01 -34.49
C ALA A 98 -10.81 -8.55 -35.96
N LEU A 99 -10.07 -7.48 -36.21
CA LEU A 99 -9.88 -6.93 -37.55
C LEU A 99 -9.15 -7.96 -38.44
N ALA A 100 -9.73 -8.28 -39.59
CA ALA A 100 -9.17 -9.27 -40.51
C ALA A 100 -8.02 -8.70 -41.38
N ASP A 101 -8.09 -7.41 -41.72
CA ASP A 101 -7.06 -6.75 -42.54
C ASP A 101 -5.83 -6.40 -41.68
N LYS A 102 -4.66 -6.85 -42.12
CA LYS A 102 -3.37 -6.53 -41.48
C LYS A 102 -3.08 -5.03 -41.44
N LYS A 103 -3.56 -4.27 -42.42
CA LYS A 103 -3.46 -2.81 -42.44
C LYS A 103 -4.28 -2.22 -41.29
N ASP A 104 -5.53 -2.64 -41.14
CA ASP A 104 -6.41 -2.14 -40.09
C ASP A 104 -5.89 -2.49 -38.69
N VAL A 105 -5.29 -3.67 -38.53
CA VAL A 105 -4.60 -4.05 -37.28
C VAL A 105 -3.43 -3.11 -36.98
N ARG A 106 -2.62 -2.75 -37.98
CA ARG A 106 -1.52 -1.78 -37.80
C ARG A 106 -2.05 -0.38 -37.48
N ASP A 107 -3.07 0.07 -38.20
CA ASP A 107 -3.73 1.35 -37.95
C ASP A 107 -4.30 1.41 -36.51
N LEU A 108 -4.88 0.30 -36.01
CA LEU A 108 -5.37 0.16 -34.64
C LEU A 108 -4.24 0.29 -33.61
N GLN A 109 -3.11 -0.39 -33.85
CA GLN A 109 -1.93 -0.31 -32.97
C GLN A 109 -1.34 1.11 -32.97
N ASP A 110 -1.21 1.73 -34.14
CA ASP A 110 -0.66 3.07 -34.28
C ASP A 110 -1.54 4.11 -33.57
N ILE A 111 -2.87 4.04 -33.73
CA ILE A 111 -3.76 4.99 -33.06
C ILE A 111 -3.85 4.74 -31.55
N THR A 112 -3.76 3.47 -31.11
CA THR A 112 -3.65 3.12 -29.69
C THR A 112 -2.41 3.78 -29.09
N ALA A 113 -1.23 3.59 -29.70
CA ALA A 113 0.02 4.18 -29.23
C ALA A 113 -0.07 5.71 -29.15
N LYS A 114 -0.62 6.38 -30.17
CA LYS A 114 -0.77 7.85 -30.21
C LYS A 114 -1.67 8.38 -29.10
N LEU A 115 -2.83 7.75 -28.86
CA LEU A 115 -3.74 8.20 -27.80
C LEU A 115 -3.16 7.96 -26.41
N VAL A 116 -2.44 6.85 -26.22
CA VAL A 116 -1.72 6.56 -24.97
C VAL A 116 -0.60 7.57 -24.74
N GLU A 117 0.18 7.90 -25.77
CA GLU A 117 1.22 8.91 -25.70
C GLU A 117 0.63 10.30 -25.37
N SER A 118 -0.49 10.67 -25.98
CA SER A 118 -1.18 11.93 -25.70
C SER A 118 -1.64 12.02 -24.24
N CYS A 119 -2.26 10.96 -23.71
CA CYS A 119 -2.63 10.89 -22.30
C CYS A 119 -1.40 10.89 -21.38
N SER A 120 -0.31 10.24 -21.78
CA SER A 120 0.96 10.25 -21.05
C SER A 120 1.56 11.66 -20.98
N GLN A 121 1.45 12.46 -22.05
CA GLN A 121 1.90 13.85 -22.07
C GLN A 121 1.05 14.74 -21.15
N ILE A 122 -0.28 14.55 -21.14
CA ILE A 122 -1.17 15.26 -20.19
C ILE A 122 -0.85 14.88 -18.75
N ALA A 123 -0.61 13.58 -18.48
CA ALA A 123 -0.16 13.11 -17.18
C ALA A 123 1.20 13.74 -16.81
N GLY A 124 2.11 13.91 -17.76
CA GLY A 124 3.42 14.54 -17.55
C GLY A 124 3.40 16.06 -17.40
N ALA A 125 2.29 16.75 -17.66
CA ALA A 125 2.21 18.21 -17.62
C ALA A 125 2.46 18.81 -16.22
N ASN A 126 2.19 18.03 -15.17
CA ASN A 126 2.46 18.37 -13.76
C ASN A 126 3.88 18.00 -13.29
N LEU A 127 4.74 17.54 -14.20
CA LEU A 127 6.11 17.18 -13.89
C LEU A 127 7.10 18.25 -14.37
N GLU A 128 8.23 18.36 -13.68
CA GLU A 128 9.35 19.23 -14.02
C GLU A 128 10.69 18.50 -13.96
N GLN A 129 11.69 19.03 -14.65
CA GLN A 129 13.03 18.45 -14.65
C GLN A 129 13.78 18.84 -13.38
N THR A 130 14.22 17.84 -12.62
CA THR A 130 14.90 18.04 -11.32
C THR A 130 16.24 18.76 -11.43
N THR A 131 17.00 18.59 -12.53
CA THR A 131 18.26 19.31 -12.78
C THR A 131 18.58 19.38 -14.27
N TRP A 132 19.40 20.36 -14.70
CA TRP A 132 19.88 20.48 -16.08
C TRP A 132 20.81 19.34 -16.52
N LEU A 133 21.49 18.67 -15.58
CA LEU A 133 22.44 17.57 -15.83
C LEU A 133 21.78 16.18 -15.79
N ARG A 134 20.68 16.00 -15.04
CA ARG A 134 19.90 14.76 -15.01
C ARG A 134 18.48 15.04 -15.45
N ARG A 135 18.09 14.46 -16.60
CA ARG A 135 16.72 14.38 -17.10
C ARG A 135 15.87 13.45 -16.23
N ASN A 136 15.78 13.69 -14.93
CA ASN A 136 14.83 13.01 -14.05
C ASN A 136 13.65 13.95 -13.81
N LEU A 137 12.44 13.41 -13.86
CA LEU A 137 11.22 14.15 -13.58
C LEU A 137 10.85 14.09 -12.09
N ALA A 138 10.28 15.18 -11.58
CA ALA A 138 9.64 15.26 -10.27
C ALA A 138 8.29 15.98 -10.38
N VAL A 139 7.42 15.78 -9.39
CA VAL A 139 6.14 16.50 -9.30
C VAL A 139 6.42 17.96 -8.97
N LYS A 140 5.81 18.88 -9.73
CA LYS A 140 5.95 20.32 -9.50
C LYS A 140 5.53 20.70 -8.08
N GLU A 141 6.42 21.39 -7.39
CA GLU A 141 6.06 22.12 -6.16
C GLU A 141 5.41 23.45 -6.59
N GLU A 142 4.15 23.72 -6.22
CA GLU A 142 3.62 25.08 -6.38
C GLU A 142 4.35 25.98 -5.40
N GLU A 143 5.01 27.02 -5.91
CA GLU A 143 5.57 28.07 -5.09
C GLU A 143 4.46 28.72 -4.25
N VAL A 144 4.72 28.89 -2.94
CA VAL A 144 3.92 29.76 -2.08
C VAL A 144 3.85 31.12 -2.78
N PRO A 145 2.65 31.73 -2.96
CA PRO A 145 2.54 32.99 -3.67
C PRO A 145 3.43 34.03 -3.00
N GLN A 146 4.56 34.33 -3.63
CA GLN A 146 5.39 35.46 -3.24
C GLN A 146 4.62 36.75 -3.55
N PRO A 147 4.75 37.81 -2.74
CA PRO A 147 4.19 39.11 -3.10
C PRO A 147 4.72 39.51 -4.48
N PRO A 148 3.87 40.08 -5.35
CA PRO A 148 4.23 40.29 -6.75
C PRO A 148 5.44 41.21 -6.88
N SER A 149 6.57 40.63 -7.29
CA SER A 149 7.72 41.37 -7.80
C SER A 149 7.30 42.06 -9.11
N PRO A 150 7.53 43.37 -9.29
CA PRO A 150 6.98 44.11 -10.43
C PRO A 150 7.69 43.85 -11.78
N GLU A 151 8.56 42.84 -11.88
CA GLU A 151 9.31 42.54 -13.10
C GLU A 151 9.34 41.03 -13.38
N CYS A 152 8.32 40.52 -14.08
CA CYS A 152 8.41 39.42 -15.06
C CYS A 152 7.02 39.13 -15.65
N THR A 153 6.82 39.49 -16.92
CA THR A 153 5.59 39.26 -17.69
C THR A 153 5.57 37.84 -18.28
N ASP A 154 5.28 36.83 -17.47
CA ASP A 154 5.19 35.43 -17.92
C ASP A 154 3.85 35.09 -18.59
N LYS A 155 3.72 35.43 -19.88
CA LYS A 155 2.64 34.91 -20.75
C LYS A 155 2.81 33.42 -21.11
N TYR A 156 3.91 32.77 -20.70
CA TYR A 156 4.20 31.37 -20.99
C TYR A 156 3.59 30.37 -19.98
N ASN A 157 3.17 30.84 -18.79
CA ASN A 157 2.69 29.98 -17.70
C ASN A 157 1.17 29.69 -17.73
N SER A 158 0.38 30.41 -18.54
CA SER A 158 -1.09 30.25 -18.53
C SER A 158 -1.58 28.99 -19.27
N ALA A 159 -0.90 28.55 -20.33
CA ALA A 159 -1.33 27.41 -21.14
C ALA A 159 -0.96 26.06 -20.50
N THR A 160 0.23 25.95 -19.92
CA THR A 160 0.71 24.75 -19.21
C THR A 160 -0.07 24.48 -17.93
N THR A 161 -0.42 25.53 -17.17
CA THR A 161 -1.28 25.43 -15.98
C THR A 161 -2.68 24.91 -16.31
N SER A 162 -3.19 25.17 -17.52
CA SER A 162 -4.51 24.70 -17.96
C SER A 162 -4.60 23.22 -18.31
N VAL A 163 -3.49 22.58 -18.71
CA VAL A 163 -3.44 21.14 -19.04
C VAL A 163 -3.06 20.30 -17.82
N ALA A 164 -2.16 20.84 -16.98
CA ALA A 164 -1.75 20.30 -15.68
C ALA A 164 -2.92 19.84 -14.78
N GLN A 165 -4.02 20.58 -14.74
CA GLN A 165 -5.21 20.20 -13.95
C GLN A 165 -5.82 18.85 -14.35
N TYR A 166 -5.56 18.35 -15.56
CA TYR A 166 -6.09 17.09 -16.08
C TYR A 166 -5.16 15.89 -15.87
N SER A 167 -3.98 16.05 -15.25
CA SER A 167 -3.01 14.95 -15.10
C SER A 167 -3.58 13.77 -14.30
N VAL A 168 -4.32 14.02 -13.21
CA VAL A 168 -4.95 12.95 -12.41
C VAL A 168 -6.03 12.22 -13.22
N ALA A 169 -6.82 12.96 -14.01
CA ALA A 169 -7.84 12.37 -14.87
C ALA A 169 -7.21 11.50 -15.96
N ALA A 170 -6.12 11.95 -16.59
CA ALA A 170 -5.36 11.16 -17.56
C ALA A 170 -4.82 9.85 -16.95
N LEU A 171 -4.20 9.93 -15.76
CA LEU A 171 -3.72 8.75 -15.02
C LEU A 171 -4.88 7.79 -14.70
N THR A 172 -6.03 8.31 -14.30
CA THR A 172 -7.22 7.50 -13.96
C THR A 172 -7.76 6.76 -15.19
N VAL A 173 -7.87 7.44 -16.34
CA VAL A 173 -8.33 6.85 -17.59
C VAL A 173 -7.36 5.74 -18.05
N LEU A 174 -6.06 6.00 -17.99
CA LEU A 174 -5.04 5.01 -18.30
C LEU A 174 -5.13 3.82 -17.33
N ALA A 175 -5.30 4.05 -16.03
CA ALA A 175 -5.40 3.00 -15.03
C ALA A 175 -6.55 2.03 -15.29
N GLN A 176 -7.69 2.56 -15.75
CA GLN A 176 -8.90 1.80 -16.01
C GLN A 176 -8.87 1.04 -17.34
N LEU A 177 -8.32 1.65 -18.39
CA LEU A 177 -8.52 1.16 -19.76
C LEU A 177 -7.28 0.59 -20.43
N LEU A 178 -6.07 0.95 -19.98
CA LEU A 178 -4.84 0.70 -20.75
C LEU A 178 -4.49 -0.78 -20.87
N ALA A 179 -4.47 -1.52 -19.75
CA ALA A 179 -3.97 -2.90 -19.76
C ALA A 179 -4.83 -3.82 -20.65
N PRO A 180 -6.18 -3.84 -20.54
CA PRO A 180 -7.04 -4.61 -21.44
C PRO A 180 -6.95 -4.13 -22.90
N LEU A 181 -6.86 -2.81 -23.12
CA LEU A 181 -6.72 -2.24 -24.46
C LEU A 181 -5.44 -2.76 -25.15
N LEU A 182 -4.32 -2.81 -24.44
CA LEU A 182 -3.06 -3.30 -24.98
C LEU A 182 -3.07 -4.80 -25.22
N ASP A 183 -3.67 -5.59 -24.33
CA ASP A 183 -3.73 -7.05 -24.44
C ASP A 183 -4.48 -7.51 -25.69
N VAL A 184 -5.56 -6.79 -26.06
CA VAL A 184 -6.35 -7.12 -27.25
C VAL A 184 -5.77 -6.48 -28.53
N SER A 185 -5.29 -5.23 -28.47
CA SER A 185 -4.77 -4.53 -29.66
C SER A 185 -3.41 -5.06 -30.14
N TYR A 186 -2.59 -5.62 -29.24
CA TYR A 186 -1.27 -6.13 -29.56
C TYR A 186 -1.23 -7.65 -29.37
N GLY A 187 -1.18 -8.38 -30.49
CA GLY A 187 -1.02 -9.83 -30.47
C GLY A 187 0.30 -10.29 -29.83
N SER A 188 0.43 -11.60 -29.59
CA SER A 188 1.56 -12.19 -28.85
C SER A 188 2.97 -11.85 -29.39
N GLN A 189 3.08 -11.60 -30.70
CA GLN A 189 4.36 -11.28 -31.37
C GLN A 189 4.80 -9.83 -31.19
N GLU A 190 3.90 -8.94 -30.75
CA GLU A 190 4.14 -7.49 -30.67
C GLU A 190 4.39 -7.01 -29.23
N LYS A 191 4.60 -7.94 -28.28
CA LYS A 191 4.78 -7.65 -26.85
C LYS A 191 5.95 -6.70 -26.55
N GLU A 192 7.04 -6.74 -27.31
CA GLU A 192 8.17 -5.81 -27.13
C GLU A 192 7.81 -4.36 -27.52
N ARG A 193 6.89 -4.15 -28.47
CA ARG A 193 6.37 -2.80 -28.76
C ARG A 193 5.56 -2.27 -27.59
N VAL A 194 4.75 -3.13 -26.97
CA VAL A 194 4.00 -2.77 -25.77
C VAL A 194 4.94 -2.41 -24.62
N VAL A 195 5.99 -3.20 -24.38
CA VAL A 195 7.01 -2.88 -23.37
C VAL A 195 7.65 -1.51 -23.64
N THR A 196 7.97 -1.19 -24.90
CA THR A 196 8.56 0.10 -25.27
C THR A 196 7.60 1.26 -24.97
N LEU A 197 6.33 1.15 -25.36
CA LEU A 197 5.28 2.14 -25.06
C LEU A 197 5.11 2.32 -23.55
N LEU A 198 5.05 1.23 -22.79
CA LEU A 198 4.89 1.26 -21.34
C LEU A 198 6.12 1.83 -20.64
N THR A 199 7.33 1.57 -21.13
CA THR A 199 8.56 2.15 -20.55
C THR A 199 8.53 3.68 -20.66
N THR A 200 8.11 4.22 -21.80
CA THR A 200 7.92 5.67 -21.99
C THR A 200 6.81 6.21 -21.08
N LEU A 201 5.70 5.50 -20.93
CA LEU A 201 4.64 5.89 -19.99
C LEU A 201 5.14 5.90 -18.55
N MET A 202 5.83 4.85 -18.11
CA MET A 202 6.33 4.73 -16.74
C MET A 202 7.30 5.86 -16.37
N TYR A 203 8.07 6.39 -17.32
CA TYR A 203 8.90 7.57 -17.08
C TYR A 203 8.10 8.80 -16.59
N ASN A 204 6.84 8.96 -17.03
CA ASN A 204 5.92 9.99 -16.57
C ASN A 204 5.08 9.56 -15.34
N VAL A 205 5.04 8.28 -14.99
CA VAL A 205 4.22 7.76 -13.87
C VAL A 205 5.05 7.62 -12.60
N THR A 206 6.28 7.09 -12.71
CA THR A 206 7.19 6.84 -11.59
C THR A 206 7.43 8.06 -10.68
N PRO A 207 7.54 9.31 -11.19
CA PRO A 207 7.65 10.49 -10.32
C PRO A 207 6.48 10.68 -9.35
N TYR A 208 5.25 10.39 -9.79
CA TYR A 208 4.07 10.43 -8.92
C TYR A 208 4.08 9.32 -7.88
N LEU A 209 4.62 8.14 -8.23
CA LEU A 209 4.76 7.02 -7.29
C LEU A 209 5.83 7.27 -6.23
N LYS A 210 6.83 8.12 -6.50
CA LYS A 210 7.89 8.49 -5.55
C LYS A 210 7.49 9.60 -4.57
N ASN A 211 6.48 10.41 -4.93
CA ASN A 211 6.07 11.56 -4.13
C ASN A 211 4.90 11.17 -3.20
N HIS A 212 5.17 11.10 -1.91
CA HIS A 212 4.23 10.63 -0.89
C HIS A 212 3.55 11.76 -0.09
N THR A 213 3.43 12.95 -0.67
CA THR A 213 2.87 14.12 0.01
C THR A 213 1.35 14.17 -0.15
N GLN A 214 0.64 14.77 0.81
CA GLN A 214 -0.83 14.85 0.78
C GLN A 214 -1.35 15.51 -0.50
N ARG A 215 -0.61 16.49 -1.02
CA ARG A 215 -0.92 17.17 -2.28
C ARG A 215 -0.90 16.21 -3.48
N ASN A 216 0.02 15.26 -3.48
CA ASN A 216 0.17 14.28 -4.54
C ASN A 216 -0.72 13.03 -4.36
N ALA A 217 -1.48 12.92 -3.25
CA ALA A 217 -2.22 11.71 -2.90
C ALA A 217 -3.15 11.19 -4.02
N ALA A 218 -3.84 12.08 -4.74
CA ALA A 218 -4.70 11.70 -5.86
C ALA A 218 -3.91 11.12 -7.06
N SER A 219 -2.78 11.72 -7.41
CA SER A 219 -1.89 11.23 -8.47
C SER A 219 -1.21 9.92 -8.07
N LEU A 220 -0.77 9.80 -6.81
CA LEU A 220 -0.21 8.57 -6.25
C LEU A 220 -1.23 7.43 -6.30
N TYR A 221 -2.48 7.70 -5.93
CA TYR A 221 -3.58 6.74 -6.03
C TYR A 221 -3.79 6.26 -7.48
N ALA A 222 -3.99 7.17 -8.43
CA ALA A 222 -4.25 6.83 -9.83
C ALA A 222 -3.04 6.12 -10.47
N SER A 223 -1.82 6.54 -10.15
CA SER A 223 -0.59 5.91 -10.62
C SER A 223 -0.40 4.51 -10.04
N SER A 224 -0.74 4.30 -8.77
CA SER A 224 -0.69 2.98 -8.13
C SER A 224 -1.72 2.04 -8.75
N GLN A 225 -2.93 2.54 -9.03
CA GLN A 225 -3.96 1.78 -9.76
C GLN A 225 -3.49 1.38 -11.16
N LEU A 226 -2.86 2.30 -11.89
CA LEU A 226 -2.30 2.03 -13.22
C LEU A 226 -1.23 0.95 -13.17
N LEU A 227 -0.26 1.07 -12.27
CA LEU A 227 0.80 0.08 -12.12
C LEU A 227 0.24 -1.29 -11.69
N ALA A 228 -0.74 -1.33 -10.79
CA ALA A 228 -1.41 -2.57 -10.40
C ALA A 228 -2.11 -3.24 -11.60
N SER A 229 -2.86 -2.47 -12.38
CA SER A 229 -3.53 -2.94 -13.61
C SER A 229 -2.53 -3.53 -14.63
N LEU A 230 -1.43 -2.81 -14.89
CA LEU A 230 -0.37 -3.29 -15.79
C LEU A 230 0.35 -4.54 -15.24
N SER A 231 0.57 -4.62 -13.93
CA SER A 231 1.34 -5.68 -13.29
C SER A 231 0.69 -7.07 -13.41
N GLY A 232 -0.63 -7.13 -13.61
CA GLY A 232 -1.37 -8.37 -13.83
C GLY A 232 -1.00 -9.10 -15.13
N PHE A 233 -0.34 -8.42 -16.06
CA PHE A 233 0.07 -8.98 -17.35
C PHE A 233 1.58 -9.23 -17.35
N GLN A 234 2.01 -10.49 -17.27
CA GLN A 234 3.44 -10.85 -17.12
C GLN A 234 4.35 -10.26 -18.21
N TYR A 235 3.86 -10.06 -19.44
CA TYR A 235 4.66 -9.49 -20.52
C TYR A 235 5.00 -8.01 -20.33
N THR A 236 4.27 -7.28 -19.48
CA THR A 236 4.55 -5.87 -19.16
C THR A 236 5.69 -5.72 -18.15
N ARG A 237 6.04 -6.79 -17.42
CA ARG A 237 6.99 -6.80 -16.29
C ARG A 237 8.29 -6.05 -16.56
N LYS A 238 8.84 -6.19 -17.77
CA LYS A 238 10.10 -5.54 -18.18
C LYS A 238 10.04 -4.00 -18.10
N ALA A 239 8.85 -3.41 -18.26
CA ALA A 239 8.66 -1.96 -18.23
C ALA A 239 8.63 -1.36 -16.80
N TRP A 240 8.31 -2.15 -15.77
CA TRP A 240 8.02 -1.61 -14.43
C TRP A 240 8.73 -2.32 -13.28
N ARG A 241 9.25 -3.56 -13.44
CA ARG A 241 9.78 -4.35 -12.32
C ARG A 241 10.90 -3.65 -11.53
N LYS A 242 11.75 -2.90 -12.23
CA LYS A 242 12.89 -2.22 -11.62
C LYS A 242 12.38 -1.08 -10.75
N ASP A 243 11.56 -0.21 -11.32
CA ASP A 243 10.97 0.92 -10.61
C ASP A 243 10.12 0.45 -9.42
N ALA A 244 9.32 -0.61 -9.57
CA ALA A 244 8.53 -1.16 -8.46
C ALA A 244 9.40 -1.74 -7.33
N MET A 245 10.52 -2.39 -7.66
CA MET A 245 11.47 -2.87 -6.65
C MET A 245 12.17 -1.71 -5.94
N ASP A 246 12.58 -0.69 -6.69
CA ASP A 246 13.20 0.51 -6.11
C ASP A 246 12.21 1.23 -5.17
N LEU A 247 10.95 1.41 -5.61
CA LEU A 247 9.86 1.97 -4.80
C LEU A 247 9.56 1.13 -3.55
N LEU A 248 9.53 -0.20 -3.67
CA LEU A 248 9.35 -1.09 -2.50
C LEU A 248 10.46 -0.88 -1.45
N LEU A 249 11.67 -0.52 -1.89
CA LEU A 249 12.80 -0.25 -1.02
C LEU A 249 12.87 1.19 -0.50
N GLU A 250 12.09 2.14 -1.04
CA GLU A 250 12.07 3.54 -0.60
C GLU A 250 11.52 3.71 0.84
N PRO A 251 12.17 4.50 1.72
CA PRO A 251 11.72 4.70 3.10
C PRO A 251 10.27 5.19 3.21
N THR A 252 9.82 5.96 2.21
CA THR A 252 8.52 6.61 2.17
C THR A 252 7.39 5.73 1.65
N LEU A 253 7.66 4.48 1.22
CA LEU A 253 6.67 3.62 0.58
C LEU A 253 5.32 3.63 1.31
N PHE A 254 5.33 3.45 2.62
CA PHE A 254 4.10 3.32 3.40
C PHE A 254 3.41 4.64 3.76
N GLN A 255 3.97 5.79 3.36
CA GLN A 255 3.33 7.10 3.49
C GLN A 255 2.24 7.24 2.42
N MET A 256 1.11 6.56 2.61
CA MET A 256 0.00 6.56 1.67
C MET A 256 -1.35 6.42 2.38
N GLU A 257 -2.43 6.73 1.67
CA GLU A 257 -3.78 6.46 2.14
C GLU A 257 -4.10 4.95 2.07
N ALA A 258 -4.95 4.46 2.98
CA ALA A 258 -5.35 3.06 3.02
C ALA A 258 -5.95 2.56 1.69
N ARG A 259 -6.71 3.41 0.98
CA ARG A 259 -7.28 3.09 -0.33
C ARG A 259 -6.23 2.87 -1.42
N THR A 260 -5.00 3.36 -1.24
CA THR A 260 -3.90 3.18 -2.19
C THR A 260 -3.15 1.87 -1.92
N LEU A 261 -3.12 1.42 -0.65
CA LEU A 261 -2.42 0.21 -0.22
C LEU A 261 -2.90 -1.05 -0.95
N ILE A 262 -4.20 -1.14 -1.28
CA ILE A 262 -4.79 -2.27 -2.00
C ILE A 262 -4.11 -2.52 -3.36
N PHE A 263 -3.67 -1.44 -4.04
CA PHE A 263 -2.96 -1.56 -5.31
C PHE A 263 -1.53 -2.03 -5.08
N TRP A 264 -0.88 -1.54 -4.03
CA TRP A 264 0.46 -2.00 -3.65
C TRP A 264 0.50 -3.46 -3.22
N LYS A 265 -0.57 -3.99 -2.60
CA LYS A 265 -0.71 -5.44 -2.39
C LYS A 265 -0.63 -6.21 -3.71
N THR A 266 -1.38 -5.76 -4.71
CA THR A 266 -1.39 -6.38 -6.05
C THR A 266 -0.04 -6.26 -6.75
N ILE A 267 0.59 -5.08 -6.71
CA ILE A 267 1.89 -4.82 -7.34
C ILE A 267 2.97 -5.70 -6.71
N VAL A 268 3.05 -5.75 -5.38
CA VAL A 268 4.07 -6.51 -4.65
C VAL A 268 3.89 -8.00 -4.84
N ASP A 269 2.65 -8.51 -4.82
CA ASP A 269 2.41 -9.92 -5.12
C ASP A 269 2.88 -10.26 -6.54
N ASN A 270 2.44 -9.51 -7.57
CA ASN A 270 2.90 -9.70 -8.95
C ASN A 270 4.43 -9.54 -9.10
N LEU A 271 5.04 -8.64 -8.34
CA LEU A 271 6.49 -8.45 -8.32
C LEU A 271 7.20 -9.72 -7.82
N MET A 272 6.65 -10.40 -6.81
CA MET A 272 7.29 -11.55 -6.16
C MET A 272 6.91 -12.89 -6.78
N SER A 273 5.66 -13.07 -7.23
CA SER A 273 5.13 -14.33 -7.74
C SER A 273 5.61 -14.68 -9.15
N GLN A 274 5.83 -13.67 -10.00
CA GLN A 274 6.23 -13.89 -11.40
C GLN A 274 7.75 -14.17 -11.57
N ASP A 275 8.57 -14.00 -10.52
CA ASP A 275 10.01 -14.32 -10.54
C ASP A 275 10.55 -14.67 -9.14
N THR A 276 10.85 -15.96 -8.94
CA THR A 276 11.38 -16.49 -7.67
C THR A 276 12.72 -15.87 -7.24
N ALA A 277 13.51 -15.30 -8.17
CA ALA A 277 14.77 -14.64 -7.83
C ALA A 277 14.55 -13.33 -7.06
N THR A 278 13.43 -12.64 -7.28
CA THR A 278 13.15 -11.34 -6.66
C THR A 278 12.98 -11.47 -5.14
N PHE A 279 12.27 -12.50 -4.68
CA PHE A 279 12.12 -12.78 -3.25
C PHE A 279 13.46 -13.18 -2.59
N ARG A 280 14.28 -13.98 -3.27
CA ARG A 280 15.62 -14.36 -2.76
C ARG A 280 16.55 -13.16 -2.63
N ASP A 281 16.51 -12.23 -3.58
CA ASP A 281 17.27 -10.98 -3.52
C ASP A 281 16.85 -10.10 -2.33
N LEU A 282 15.53 -9.98 -2.06
CA LEU A 282 15.03 -9.31 -0.86
C LEU A 282 15.53 -9.98 0.43
N MET A 283 15.44 -11.31 0.52
CA MET A 283 15.95 -12.07 1.67
C MET A 283 17.45 -11.87 1.87
N GLY A 284 18.22 -11.82 0.79
CA GLY A 284 19.65 -11.50 0.82
C GLY A 284 19.95 -10.14 1.44
N ARG A 285 19.13 -9.12 1.16
CA ARG A 285 19.26 -7.78 1.78
C ARG A 285 18.96 -7.77 3.28
N VAL A 286 17.99 -8.58 3.74
CA VAL A 286 17.62 -8.68 5.17
C VAL A 286 18.74 -9.35 5.99
N SER A 287 19.49 -10.26 5.36
CA SER A 287 20.51 -11.12 5.97
C SER A 287 21.78 -10.38 6.41
N GLY A 288 22.04 -9.20 5.84
CA GLY A 288 23.22 -8.40 6.16
C GLY A 288 23.45 -7.37 5.08
N GLY A 289 23.53 -6.10 5.47
CA GLY A 289 23.94 -4.99 4.62
C GLY A 289 25.38 -5.19 4.13
N GLN A 290 25.54 -5.98 3.07
CA GLN A 290 26.74 -6.09 2.25
C GLN A 290 26.29 -6.00 0.79
N GLY A 291 25.65 -4.88 0.45
CA GLY A 291 26.00 -4.30 -0.84
C GLY A 291 27.47 -3.87 -0.75
N ASN A 292 28.26 -4.14 -1.78
CA ASN A 292 29.70 -3.86 -1.92
C ASN A 292 30.15 -2.38 -1.68
N SER A 293 29.40 -1.55 -0.95
CA SER A 293 29.86 -0.26 -0.46
C SER A 293 30.41 -0.43 0.95
N LEU A 294 31.71 -0.21 1.11
CA LEU A 294 32.36 0.07 2.38
C LEU A 294 31.68 1.27 3.06
N SER A 295 30.62 1.07 3.86
CA SER A 295 29.99 2.14 4.63
C SER A 295 30.79 2.42 5.91
N LEU A 296 32.02 2.89 5.73
CA LEU A 296 32.92 3.30 6.83
C LEU A 296 32.38 4.50 7.65
N PHE A 297 31.22 5.04 7.27
CA PHE A 297 30.62 6.26 7.83
C PHE A 297 29.15 6.10 8.27
N SER A 298 28.54 4.92 8.18
CA SER A 298 27.18 4.70 8.72
C SER A 298 27.22 4.52 10.23
N SER A 299 26.30 5.16 10.95
CA SER A 299 26.16 4.89 12.38
C SER A 299 25.47 3.54 12.59
N ARG A 300 25.79 2.89 13.71
CA ARG A 300 25.13 1.64 14.13
C ARG A 300 23.62 1.79 14.31
N GLU A 301 23.16 2.99 14.67
CA GLU A 301 21.74 3.33 14.75
C GLU A 301 21.07 3.34 13.37
N GLN A 302 21.73 3.90 12.35
CA GLN A 302 21.23 3.90 10.98
C GLN A 302 21.14 2.48 10.39
N GLU A 303 22.09 1.61 10.71
CA GLU A 303 22.06 0.19 10.31
C GLU A 303 20.85 -0.54 10.92
N TYR A 304 20.52 -0.25 12.18
CA TYR A 304 19.35 -0.82 12.83
C TYR A 304 18.03 -0.32 12.24
N GLU A 305 17.95 0.98 11.94
CA GLU A 305 16.80 1.55 11.28
C GLU A 305 16.58 0.92 9.89
N GLN A 306 17.66 0.78 9.11
CA GLN A 306 17.60 0.08 7.81
C GLN A 306 17.15 -1.38 7.97
N ARG A 307 17.65 -2.09 8.99
CA ARG A 307 17.22 -3.47 9.28
C ARG A 307 15.73 -3.54 9.64
N ALA A 308 15.24 -2.64 10.48
CA ALA A 308 13.83 -2.55 10.83
C ALA A 308 12.96 -2.29 9.58
N GLN A 309 13.38 -1.37 8.73
CA GLN A 309 12.72 -1.06 7.45
C GLN A 309 12.66 -2.25 6.50
N LEU A 310 13.72 -3.05 6.39
CA LEU A 310 13.74 -4.27 5.58
C LEU A 310 12.83 -5.37 6.15
N LEU A 311 12.79 -5.52 7.48
CA LEU A 311 11.87 -6.45 8.15
C LEU A 311 10.40 -6.04 7.91
N LYS A 312 10.09 -4.75 8.00
CA LYS A 312 8.76 -4.22 7.67
C LYS A 312 8.38 -4.59 6.22
N ARG A 313 9.28 -4.41 5.26
CA ARG A 313 9.03 -4.78 3.85
C ARG A 313 8.87 -6.29 3.66
N LEU A 314 9.66 -7.11 4.36
CA LEU A 314 9.50 -8.56 4.35
C LEU A 314 8.11 -8.97 4.86
N ALA A 315 7.65 -8.38 5.98
CA ALA A 315 6.31 -8.58 6.48
C ALA A 315 5.25 -8.18 5.44
N PHE A 316 5.41 -7.03 4.79
CA PHE A 316 4.46 -6.59 3.76
C PHE A 316 4.42 -7.55 2.58
N VAL A 317 5.57 -8.02 2.09
CA VAL A 317 5.66 -8.98 0.99
C VAL A 317 4.93 -10.29 1.32
N ILE A 318 5.11 -10.83 2.52
CA ILE A 318 4.39 -12.03 2.96
C ILE A 318 2.89 -11.75 3.15
N LEU A 319 2.52 -10.53 3.57
CA LEU A 319 1.12 -10.14 3.70
C LEU A 319 0.41 -10.06 2.33
N CYS A 320 1.12 -9.71 1.27
CA CYS A 320 0.54 -9.58 -0.07
C CYS A 320 0.28 -10.93 -0.75
N SER A 321 0.99 -11.99 -0.32
CA SER A 321 1.02 -13.28 -1.02
C SER A 321 -0.18 -14.17 -0.70
N GLU A 322 -0.44 -15.16 -1.54
CA GLU A 322 -1.37 -16.24 -1.20
C GLU A 322 -0.91 -17.03 0.06
N LYS A 323 -1.85 -17.75 0.68
CA LYS A 323 -1.56 -18.58 1.85
C LYS A 323 -0.50 -19.62 1.49
N ASP A 324 0.50 -19.78 2.35
CA ASP A 324 1.62 -20.72 2.18
C ASP A 324 2.50 -20.49 0.94
N GLN A 325 2.38 -19.37 0.20
CA GLN A 325 3.19 -19.10 -0.99
C GLN A 325 4.70 -19.16 -0.72
N PHE A 326 5.14 -18.72 0.47
CA PHE A 326 6.55 -18.71 0.89
C PHE A 326 6.95 -19.85 1.83
N HIS A 327 6.17 -20.93 1.97
CA HIS A 327 6.45 -22.01 2.93
C HIS A 327 7.85 -22.64 2.78
N LYS A 328 8.37 -22.72 1.55
CA LYS A 328 9.73 -23.25 1.27
C LYS A 328 10.84 -22.38 1.85
N HIS A 329 10.57 -21.09 2.05
CA HIS A 329 11.50 -20.11 2.59
C HIS A 329 11.30 -19.86 4.09
N THR A 330 10.33 -20.51 4.74
CA THR A 330 10.05 -20.33 6.16
C THR A 330 11.27 -20.59 7.07
N PRO A 331 12.12 -21.61 6.83
CA PRO A 331 13.34 -21.80 7.62
C PRO A 331 14.29 -20.58 7.53
N ASP A 332 14.51 -20.08 6.32
CA ASP A 332 15.37 -18.91 6.08
C ASP A 332 14.76 -17.66 6.74
N ILE A 333 13.45 -17.45 6.60
CA ILE A 333 12.72 -16.34 7.25
C ILE A 333 12.91 -16.44 8.77
N GLN A 334 12.70 -17.61 9.36
CA GLN A 334 12.89 -17.84 10.79
C GLN A 334 14.31 -17.50 11.24
N GLU A 335 15.32 -17.94 10.50
CA GLU A 335 16.71 -17.63 10.81
C GLU A 335 16.94 -16.11 10.82
N ARG A 336 16.40 -15.37 9.84
CA ARG A 336 16.54 -13.89 9.78
C ARG A 336 15.83 -13.17 10.91
N LEU A 337 14.65 -13.65 11.32
CA LEU A 337 13.97 -13.10 12.48
C LEU A 337 14.76 -13.37 13.77
N ALA A 338 15.26 -14.59 13.95
CA ALA A 338 16.07 -14.96 15.11
C ALA A 338 17.39 -14.16 15.19
N GLU A 339 18.10 -14.00 14.07
CA GLU A 339 19.31 -13.16 13.99
C GLU A 339 19.01 -11.70 14.37
N SER A 340 17.85 -11.18 13.98
CA SER A 340 17.44 -9.80 14.28
C SER A 340 17.12 -9.58 15.76
N LEU A 341 16.75 -10.64 16.49
CA LEU A 341 16.50 -10.61 17.93
C LEU A 341 17.78 -10.79 18.76
N ARG A 342 18.81 -11.45 18.20
CA ARG A 342 20.09 -11.75 18.87
C ARG A 342 21.14 -10.64 18.73
N LEU A 343 20.71 -9.40 18.50
CA LEU A 343 21.64 -8.26 18.42
C LEU A 343 22.35 -8.05 19.77
N PRO A 344 23.59 -7.49 19.78
CA PRO A 344 24.37 -7.35 21.03
C PRO A 344 23.72 -6.46 22.08
N GLN A 345 22.75 -5.63 21.68
CA GLN A 345 21.93 -4.79 22.54
C GLN A 345 20.48 -4.90 22.06
N VAL A 346 19.53 -4.72 22.98
CA VAL A 346 18.11 -4.68 22.62
C VAL A 346 17.83 -3.43 21.79
N VAL A 347 17.21 -3.62 20.63
CA VAL A 347 16.83 -2.55 19.71
C VAL A 347 15.31 -2.61 19.50
N PRO A 348 14.52 -1.82 20.25
CA PRO A 348 13.06 -1.94 20.24
C PRO A 348 12.42 -1.75 18.87
N GLY A 349 12.97 -0.83 18.05
CA GLY A 349 12.50 -0.62 16.68
C GLY A 349 12.61 -1.87 15.80
N VAL A 350 13.74 -2.60 15.88
CA VAL A 350 13.93 -3.86 15.14
C VAL A 350 13.00 -4.95 15.67
N GLN A 351 12.92 -5.11 16.99
CA GLN A 351 12.04 -6.12 17.62
C GLN A 351 10.57 -5.89 17.27
N SER A 352 10.11 -4.63 17.22
CA SER A 352 8.75 -4.31 16.79
C SER A 352 8.45 -4.80 15.38
N GLN A 353 9.41 -4.70 14.45
CA GLN A 353 9.21 -5.18 13.08
C GLN A 353 9.29 -6.71 13.00
N VAL A 354 10.07 -7.36 13.85
CA VAL A 354 10.02 -8.83 14.01
C VAL A 354 8.64 -9.28 14.49
N PHE A 355 8.01 -8.56 15.43
CA PHE A 355 6.66 -8.89 15.90
C PHE A 355 5.60 -8.66 14.82
N LEU A 356 5.76 -7.64 13.97
CA LEU A 356 4.95 -7.47 12.78
C LEU A 356 5.10 -8.65 11.82
N CYS A 357 6.33 -9.11 11.56
CA CYS A 357 6.57 -10.33 10.77
C CYS A 357 5.88 -11.55 11.36
N PHE A 358 5.97 -11.77 12.68
CA PHE A 358 5.27 -12.88 13.32
C PHE A 358 3.76 -12.80 13.12
N ARG A 359 3.16 -11.62 13.30
CA ARG A 359 1.71 -11.43 13.06
C ARG A 359 1.30 -11.79 11.65
N VAL A 360 2.06 -11.33 10.65
CA VAL A 360 1.80 -11.67 9.25
C VAL A 360 1.97 -13.17 9.00
N LEU A 361 3.04 -13.80 9.52
CA LEU A 361 3.29 -15.23 9.36
C LEU A 361 2.16 -16.08 9.97
N LEU A 362 1.67 -15.73 11.17
CA LEU A 362 0.56 -16.42 11.80
C LEU A 362 -0.75 -16.32 11.01
N LEU A 363 -0.92 -15.26 10.21
CA LEU A 363 -2.09 -15.08 9.34
C LEU A 363 -1.93 -15.80 7.99
N ARG A 364 -0.72 -15.78 7.41
CA ARG A 364 -0.46 -16.20 6.02
C ARG A 364 0.11 -17.62 5.87
N MET A 365 0.56 -18.24 6.96
CA MET A 365 1.13 -19.59 6.93
C MET A 365 0.23 -20.57 7.70
N SER A 366 0.15 -21.80 7.21
CA SER A 366 -0.51 -22.90 7.88
C SER A 366 0.22 -23.28 9.18
N PRO A 367 -0.49 -23.83 10.19
CA PRO A 367 0.02 -23.96 11.56
C PRO A 367 1.30 -24.80 11.67
N HIS A 368 1.44 -25.81 10.80
CA HIS A 368 2.62 -26.67 10.76
C HIS A 368 3.88 -25.93 10.32
N HIS A 369 3.77 -24.92 9.45
CA HIS A 369 4.93 -24.15 8.97
C HIS A 369 5.49 -23.20 10.03
N VAL A 370 4.66 -22.71 10.96
CA VAL A 370 5.05 -21.75 12.01
C VAL A 370 5.33 -22.40 13.37
N THR A 371 5.29 -23.73 13.45
CA THR A 371 5.44 -24.46 14.71
C THR A 371 6.75 -24.13 15.44
N SER A 372 7.85 -24.02 14.69
CA SER A 372 9.19 -23.72 15.21
C SER A 372 9.37 -22.26 15.66
N LEU A 373 8.44 -21.36 15.34
CA LEU A 373 8.49 -19.96 15.76
C LEU A 373 8.00 -19.75 17.20
N TRP A 374 7.15 -20.64 17.71
CA TRP A 374 6.47 -20.44 19.00
C TRP A 374 7.39 -20.25 20.20
N PRO A 375 8.48 -21.03 20.37
CA PRO A 375 9.41 -20.80 21.48
C PRO A 375 9.98 -19.36 21.47
N ILE A 376 10.27 -18.83 20.28
CA ILE A 376 10.80 -17.46 20.08
C ILE A 376 9.68 -16.44 20.33
N ILE A 377 8.50 -16.62 19.74
CA ILE A 377 7.36 -15.71 19.93
C ILE A 377 7.04 -15.55 21.42
N VAL A 378 6.97 -16.67 22.15
CA VAL A 378 6.62 -16.67 23.57
C VAL A 378 7.72 -16.00 24.40
N SER A 379 8.99 -16.34 24.18
CA SER A 379 10.09 -15.76 24.96
C SER A 379 10.14 -14.24 24.81
N GLU A 380 10.01 -13.73 23.57
CA GLU A 380 10.08 -12.29 23.32
C GLU A 380 8.85 -11.55 23.83
N VAL A 381 7.64 -12.10 23.68
CA VAL A 381 6.43 -11.47 24.24
C VAL A 381 6.50 -11.43 25.77
N VAL A 382 6.93 -12.51 26.43
CA VAL A 382 7.14 -12.54 27.89
C VAL A 382 8.15 -11.48 28.33
N GLN A 383 9.24 -11.31 27.59
CA GLN A 383 10.25 -10.30 27.89
C GLN A 383 9.67 -8.88 27.84
N VAL A 384 8.88 -8.54 26.81
CA VAL A 384 8.24 -7.22 26.73
C VAL A 384 7.20 -7.02 27.83
N MET A 385 6.45 -8.07 28.19
CA MET A 385 5.47 -8.02 29.29
C MET A 385 6.15 -7.79 30.64
N LEU A 386 7.24 -8.48 30.94
CA LEU A 386 8.01 -8.28 32.17
C LEU A 386 8.65 -6.88 32.23
N HIS A 387 9.05 -6.34 31.08
CA HIS A 387 9.52 -4.96 31.00
C HIS A 387 8.39 -3.96 31.33
N MET A 388 7.17 -4.15 30.79
CA MET A 388 6.01 -3.32 31.15
C MET A 388 5.66 -3.44 32.64
N GLU A 389 5.69 -4.65 33.21
CA GLU A 389 5.49 -4.85 34.65
C GLU A 389 6.53 -4.09 35.47
N HIS A 390 7.80 -4.13 35.07
CA HIS A 390 8.86 -3.39 35.74
C HIS A 390 8.63 -1.87 35.68
N ASP A 391 8.39 -1.31 34.49
CA ASP A 391 8.16 0.13 34.27
C ASP A 391 6.96 0.64 35.11
N LEU A 392 5.85 -0.11 35.13
CA LEU A 392 4.68 0.24 35.93
C LEU A 392 4.94 0.11 37.44
N SER A 393 5.80 -0.82 37.86
CA SER A 393 6.09 -1.08 39.27
C SER A 393 7.07 -0.09 39.89
N THR A 394 7.90 0.59 39.11
CA THR A 394 8.94 1.51 39.62
C THR A 394 8.42 2.64 40.51
N ASP A 395 7.14 3.02 40.37
CA ASP A 395 6.47 4.07 41.18
C ASP A 395 5.70 3.53 42.40
N THR A 396 5.63 2.21 42.61
CA THR A 396 4.79 1.58 43.65
C THR A 396 5.55 1.28 44.96
N GLU A 397 4.92 1.49 46.12
CA GLU A 397 5.51 1.20 47.44
C GLU A 397 5.79 -0.31 47.65
N GLU A 398 5.01 -1.21 47.03
CA GLU A 398 5.21 -2.66 47.09
C GLU A 398 6.48 -3.13 46.38
N PHE A 399 6.82 -2.51 45.24
CA PHE A 399 8.07 -2.78 44.53
C PHE A 399 9.29 -2.41 45.37
N ARG A 400 9.22 -1.31 46.13
CA ARG A 400 10.27 -0.89 47.08
C ARG A 400 10.55 -1.95 48.16
N ARG A 401 9.56 -2.77 48.53
CA ARG A 401 9.71 -3.90 49.48
C ARG A 401 10.16 -5.22 48.84
N ASN A 402 9.66 -5.56 47.64
CA ASN A 402 9.88 -6.87 47.00
C ASN A 402 10.97 -6.89 45.90
N ASN A 403 11.68 -5.78 45.70
CA ASN A 403 12.70 -5.55 44.68
C ASN A 403 13.69 -6.72 44.48
N SER A 404 14.03 -7.46 45.54
CA SER A 404 15.06 -8.50 45.52
C SER A 404 14.68 -9.78 44.75
N SER A 405 13.41 -10.16 44.68
CA SER A 405 12.98 -11.40 43.99
C SER A 405 12.77 -11.16 42.49
N HIS A 406 12.17 -10.02 42.15
CA HIS A 406 11.95 -9.59 40.77
C HIS A 406 13.29 -9.28 40.07
N ILE A 407 14.20 -8.54 40.72
CA ILE A 407 15.56 -8.31 40.18
C ILE A 407 16.32 -9.63 40.01
N ARG A 408 16.18 -10.60 40.92
CA ARG A 408 16.84 -11.92 40.77
C ARG A 408 16.36 -12.66 39.53
N LEU A 409 15.06 -12.69 39.27
CA LEU A 409 14.50 -13.28 38.04
C LEU A 409 15.04 -12.56 36.80
N LEU A 410 15.04 -11.23 36.79
CA LEU A 410 15.55 -10.43 35.68
C LEU A 410 17.06 -10.66 35.46
N SER A 411 17.84 -10.76 36.55
CA SER A 411 19.29 -10.99 36.50
C SER A 411 19.67 -12.41 36.07
N ALA A 412 18.83 -13.41 36.36
CA ALA A 412 19.07 -14.81 35.99
C ALA A 412 18.85 -15.09 34.50
N LEU A 413 18.18 -14.18 33.80
CA LEU A 413 17.83 -14.29 32.38
C LEU A 413 18.74 -13.42 31.49
N ASP A 414 19.87 -12.95 32.02
CA ASP A 414 20.83 -12.04 31.36
C ASP A 414 20.24 -10.66 30.97
N TRP A 415 19.16 -10.22 31.63
CA TRP A 415 18.43 -8.98 31.32
C TRP A 415 19.02 -7.72 31.99
N SER A 416 20.34 -7.56 31.99
CA SER A 416 21.04 -6.43 32.61
C SER A 416 20.59 -5.05 32.09
N TRP A 417 20.06 -4.99 30.86
CA TRP A 417 19.52 -3.78 30.22
C TRP A 417 18.14 -3.35 30.77
N VAL A 418 17.35 -4.25 31.38
CA VAL A 418 16.06 -3.90 32.03
C VAL A 418 16.30 -3.11 33.32
N VAL A 419 17.45 -3.31 33.96
CA VAL A 419 17.76 -2.75 35.30
C VAL A 419 18.50 -1.41 35.22
N ASN A 420 18.96 -1.00 34.03
CA ASN A 420 19.84 0.16 33.84
C ASN A 420 19.18 1.34 33.10
N SER A 421 17.87 1.52 33.27
CA SER A 421 16.99 2.49 32.57
C SER A 421 17.27 3.97 32.84
N ASN A 422 18.37 4.30 33.52
CA ASN A 422 18.63 5.67 34.00
C ASN A 422 19.41 6.57 33.03
N ASN A 423 19.59 6.22 31.74
CA ASN A 423 20.20 7.13 30.75
C ASN A 423 19.78 6.85 29.28
N GLY A 424 19.38 7.89 28.54
CA GLY A 424 19.27 7.87 27.06
C GLY A 424 18.09 7.09 26.47
N LEU A 425 18.28 6.39 25.35
CA LEU A 425 17.32 5.53 24.60
C LEU A 425 16.56 4.49 25.48
N HIS A 426 16.95 4.35 26.74
CA HIS A 426 16.35 3.50 27.77
C HIS A 426 15.44 4.27 28.76
N ALA A 427 15.17 5.55 28.52
CA ALA A 427 14.27 6.35 29.34
C ALA A 427 12.80 5.89 29.19
N ASN A 428 12.09 5.85 30.32
CA ASN A 428 10.65 5.54 30.35
C ASN A 428 9.89 6.45 29.37
N GLY A 429 9.10 5.86 28.48
CA GLY A 429 8.32 6.60 27.47
C GLY A 429 9.04 6.90 26.15
N HIS A 430 10.21 6.32 25.89
CA HIS A 430 10.87 6.45 24.58
C HIS A 430 9.98 5.90 23.43
N PRO A 431 9.82 6.60 22.29
CA PRO A 431 8.90 6.19 21.22
C PRO A 431 9.09 4.76 20.70
N HIS A 432 10.35 4.31 20.55
CA HIS A 432 10.64 2.95 20.09
C HIS A 432 10.21 1.87 21.11
N TRP A 433 10.27 2.17 22.41
CA TRP A 433 9.80 1.27 23.46
C TRP A 433 8.27 1.17 23.47
N LEU A 434 7.59 2.32 23.34
CA LEU A 434 6.14 2.39 23.20
C LEU A 434 5.64 1.61 21.96
N GLN A 435 6.36 1.73 20.85
CA GLN A 435 6.09 0.97 19.62
C GLN A 435 6.25 -0.55 19.85
N LEU A 436 7.32 -0.99 20.53
CA LEU A 436 7.53 -2.40 20.85
C LEU A 436 6.43 -2.96 21.78
N GLN A 437 6.03 -2.19 22.80
CA GLN A 437 4.94 -2.56 23.72
C GLN A 437 3.60 -2.70 22.97
N LEU A 438 3.28 -1.77 22.08
CA LEU A 438 2.12 -1.88 21.19
C LEU A 438 2.21 -3.12 20.30
N ALA A 439 3.37 -3.37 19.69
CA ALA A 439 3.57 -4.53 18.82
C ALA A 439 3.38 -5.86 19.58
N ALA A 440 3.83 -5.94 20.83
CA ALA A 440 3.62 -7.09 21.70
C ALA A 440 2.13 -7.31 22.02
N ALA A 441 1.43 -6.23 22.40
CA ALA A 441 0.00 -6.26 22.65
C ALA A 441 -0.79 -6.71 21.41
N LYS A 442 -0.43 -6.21 20.22
CA LYS A 442 -1.06 -6.59 18.95
C LYS A 442 -0.78 -8.03 18.54
N LEU A 443 0.44 -8.54 18.78
CA LEU A 443 0.78 -9.94 18.51
C LEU A 443 0.01 -10.88 19.43
N LEU A 444 -0.07 -10.56 20.73
CA LEU A 444 -0.86 -11.31 21.68
C LEU A 444 -2.36 -11.26 21.35
N TYR A 445 -2.88 -10.08 20.99
CA TYR A 445 -4.27 -9.92 20.59
C TYR A 445 -4.62 -10.80 19.38
N LEU A 446 -3.78 -10.79 18.34
CA LEU A 446 -3.94 -11.66 17.18
C LEU A 446 -3.95 -13.14 17.58
N ALA A 447 -2.98 -13.58 18.41
CA ALA A 447 -2.88 -14.97 18.84
C ALA A 447 -4.10 -15.43 19.66
N VAL A 448 -4.71 -14.52 20.43
CA VAL A 448 -5.94 -14.79 21.19
C VAL A 448 -7.19 -14.82 20.32
N GLN A 449 -7.25 -14.02 19.26
CA GLN A 449 -8.37 -13.92 18.33
C GLN A 449 -8.41 -15.08 17.32
N LEU A 450 -7.24 -15.61 16.95
CA LEU A 450 -7.15 -16.70 15.98
C LEU A 450 -7.69 -18.02 16.57
N PRO A 451 -8.50 -18.78 15.81
CA PRO A 451 -9.08 -20.05 16.25
C PRO A 451 -8.04 -21.09 16.72
N ALA A 452 -8.42 -21.95 17.67
CA ALA A 452 -7.51 -22.94 18.26
C ALA A 452 -6.98 -23.98 17.25
N ASP A 453 -7.76 -24.31 16.22
CA ASP A 453 -7.35 -25.15 15.09
C ASP A 453 -6.31 -24.46 14.18
N THR A 454 -6.31 -23.13 14.14
CA THR A 454 -5.29 -22.35 13.42
C THR A 454 -4.02 -22.08 14.25
N LEU A 455 -4.11 -22.07 15.58
CA LEU A 455 -2.96 -21.90 16.48
C LEU A 455 -2.96 -22.92 17.63
N PRO A 456 -2.81 -24.22 17.35
CA PRO A 456 -2.84 -25.25 18.39
C PRO A 456 -1.70 -25.09 19.40
N GLN A 457 -0.52 -24.63 18.96
CA GLN A 457 0.62 -24.42 19.85
C GLN A 457 0.40 -23.25 20.81
N PHE A 458 -0.31 -22.19 20.40
CA PHE A 458 -0.61 -21.07 21.30
C PHE A 458 -1.40 -21.54 22.52
N GLN A 459 -2.29 -22.52 22.36
CA GLN A 459 -3.10 -23.06 23.46
C GLN A 459 -2.23 -23.65 24.57
N MET A 460 -1.03 -24.17 24.25
CA MET A 460 -0.08 -24.68 25.23
C MET A 460 0.56 -23.57 26.08
N TYR A 461 0.62 -22.34 25.56
CA TYR A 461 1.25 -21.19 26.21
C TYR A 461 0.23 -20.15 26.72
N ARG A 462 -1.04 -20.28 26.32
CA ARG A 462 -2.12 -19.31 26.59
C ARG A 462 -2.22 -18.95 28.06
N TRP A 463 -2.06 -19.94 28.95
CA TRP A 463 -2.10 -19.78 30.42
C TRP A 463 -1.10 -18.75 30.94
N ALA A 464 0.03 -18.54 30.25
CA ALA A 464 1.04 -17.57 30.67
C ALA A 464 0.54 -16.13 30.50
N PHE A 465 -0.34 -15.90 29.51
CA PHE A 465 -0.75 -14.57 29.07
C PHE A 465 -2.14 -14.19 29.54
N VAL A 466 -3.13 -15.06 29.36
CA VAL A 466 -4.55 -14.76 29.63
C VAL A 466 -5.20 -15.85 30.48
N SER A 467 -6.19 -15.47 31.28
CA SER A 467 -6.99 -16.40 32.07
C SER A 467 -7.89 -17.26 31.18
N ASN A 468 -8.00 -18.56 31.47
CA ASN A 468 -8.95 -19.44 30.79
C ASN A 468 -10.37 -19.13 31.28
N GLN A 469 -11.21 -18.53 30.43
CA GLN A 469 -12.65 -18.42 30.65
C GLN A 469 -13.33 -19.77 30.36
N CYS A 470 -12.98 -20.83 31.07
CA CYS A 470 -13.87 -21.97 31.18
C CYS A 470 -14.72 -21.74 32.42
N ASP A 471 -15.98 -21.32 32.21
CA ASP A 471 -17.01 -21.11 33.22
C ASP A 471 -17.17 -22.31 34.15
N THR A 472 -16.29 -22.43 35.14
CA THR A 472 -16.50 -23.27 36.30
C THR A 472 -16.55 -22.34 37.51
N PRO A 473 -17.73 -22.21 38.16
CA PRO A 473 -17.92 -21.37 39.33
C PRO A 473 -17.36 -22.06 40.58
N LEU A 474 -16.10 -22.49 40.50
CA LEU A 474 -15.30 -22.97 41.62
C LEU A 474 -13.93 -22.33 41.48
N SER A 475 -13.84 -21.14 42.07
CA SER A 475 -12.66 -20.67 42.79
C SER A 475 -11.75 -21.83 43.21
N GLN A 476 -10.68 -22.07 42.45
CA GLN A 476 -9.45 -22.56 43.05
C GLN A 476 -8.75 -21.34 43.65
N PRO A 477 -8.66 -21.20 44.99
CA PRO A 477 -8.05 -20.04 45.64
C PRO A 477 -6.54 -19.93 45.40
N ASN A 478 -5.93 -20.96 44.82
CA ASN A 478 -4.50 -21.07 44.56
C ASN A 478 -4.27 -21.34 43.05
N ALA A 479 -4.47 -20.33 42.21
CA ALA A 479 -3.74 -20.35 40.94
C ALA A 479 -2.28 -20.06 41.28
N ASP A 480 -1.41 -21.09 41.23
CA ASP A 480 0.04 -20.95 41.52
C ASP A 480 0.72 -19.91 40.60
N PHE A 481 0.07 -19.54 39.49
CA PHE A 481 0.55 -18.56 38.53
C PHE A 481 -0.54 -17.55 38.14
N ILE A 482 -0.17 -16.26 38.11
CA ILE A 482 -1.02 -15.17 37.64
C ILE A 482 -0.57 -14.75 36.23
N PRO A 483 -1.45 -14.80 35.20
CA PRO A 483 -1.11 -14.41 33.84
C PRO A 483 -0.55 -12.99 33.72
N HIS A 484 0.37 -12.78 32.78
CA HIS A 484 1.03 -11.48 32.55
C HIS A 484 0.04 -10.34 32.29
N VAL A 485 -1.00 -10.56 31.47
CA VAL A 485 -2.02 -9.54 31.17
C VAL A 485 -2.73 -9.09 32.45
N THR A 486 -3.08 -10.02 33.32
CA THR A 486 -3.74 -9.71 34.60
C THR A 486 -2.83 -8.96 35.56
N ARG A 487 -1.53 -9.31 35.61
CA ARG A 487 -0.56 -8.56 36.41
C ARG A 487 -0.41 -7.13 35.92
N ILE A 488 -0.23 -6.93 34.61
CA ILE A 488 -0.11 -5.60 34.01
C ILE A 488 -1.38 -4.78 34.23
N ALA A 489 -2.57 -5.35 34.02
CA ALA A 489 -3.84 -4.66 34.26
C ALA A 489 -3.93 -4.12 35.70
N ARG A 490 -3.60 -4.94 36.72
CA ARG A 490 -3.59 -4.52 38.13
C ARG A 490 -2.60 -3.40 38.42
N LEU A 491 -1.41 -3.47 37.82
CA LEU A 491 -0.40 -2.41 37.96
C LEU A 491 -0.86 -1.11 37.30
N MET A 492 -1.52 -1.19 36.15
CA MET A 492 -2.11 -0.03 35.48
C MET A 492 -3.26 0.58 36.28
N ASP A 493 -4.15 -0.25 36.86
CA ASP A 493 -5.22 0.22 37.75
C ASP A 493 -4.65 0.96 38.96
N ALA A 494 -3.62 0.40 39.59
CA ALA A 494 -2.93 1.04 40.71
C ALA A 494 -2.28 2.38 40.31
N LYS A 495 -1.67 2.44 39.12
CA LYS A 495 -0.98 3.64 38.63
C LYS A 495 -1.93 4.73 38.13
N PHE A 496 -3.06 4.36 37.54
CA PHE A 496 -3.98 5.29 36.87
C PHE A 496 -5.31 5.53 37.61
N GLY A 497 -5.48 4.97 38.81
CA GLY A 497 -6.63 5.26 39.67
C GLY A 497 -7.86 4.39 39.42
N GLY A 498 -7.66 3.15 38.97
CA GLY A 498 -8.71 2.17 38.69
C GLY A 498 -8.82 1.80 37.21
N PRO A 499 -9.68 0.81 36.88
CA PRO A 499 -9.89 0.38 35.49
C PRO A 499 -10.56 1.48 34.65
N PRO A 500 -10.35 1.50 33.32
CA PRO A 500 -11.02 2.45 32.44
C PRO A 500 -12.54 2.26 32.48
N GLU A 501 -13.28 3.37 32.51
CA GLU A 501 -14.75 3.37 32.56
C GLU A 501 -15.38 2.76 31.30
N GLU A 502 -14.76 3.01 30.13
CA GLU A 502 -15.21 2.49 28.84
C GLU A 502 -14.08 1.75 28.11
N ILE A 503 -14.42 0.61 27.51
CA ILE A 503 -13.52 -0.16 26.65
C ILE A 503 -13.76 0.28 25.20
N PRO A 504 -12.76 0.86 24.51
CA PRO A 504 -12.93 1.36 23.15
C PRO A 504 -13.07 0.22 22.14
N SER A 505 -13.72 0.53 21.03
CA SER A 505 -13.75 -0.30 19.83
C SER A 505 -13.23 0.53 18.65
N PRO A 506 -12.09 0.16 18.02
CA PRO A 506 -11.27 -1.03 18.27
C PRO A 506 -10.51 -0.98 19.61
N LEU A 507 -10.19 -2.17 20.15
CA LEU A 507 -9.55 -2.32 21.47
C LEU A 507 -8.11 -1.78 21.53
N LEU A 508 -7.38 -1.92 20.43
CA LEU A 508 -6.02 -1.42 20.26
C LEU A 508 -6.03 -0.34 19.17
N PRO A 509 -5.22 0.72 19.31
CA PRO A 509 -5.17 1.79 18.31
C PRO A 509 -4.64 1.25 16.97
N PRO A 510 -5.17 1.71 15.83
CA PRO A 510 -4.61 1.42 14.51
C PRO A 510 -3.22 2.08 14.37
N GLY A 511 -2.35 1.50 13.54
CA GLY A 511 -1.01 2.05 13.26
C GLY A 511 0.08 1.55 14.21
N SER A 512 1.27 2.13 14.15
CA SER A 512 2.44 1.60 14.86
C SER A 512 2.88 2.38 16.10
N THR A 513 2.12 3.41 16.51
CA THR A 513 2.53 4.33 17.58
C THR A 513 1.44 4.55 18.63
N ILE A 514 1.89 4.75 19.87
CA ILE A 514 1.09 5.21 21.00
C ILE A 514 1.82 6.38 21.66
N ARG A 515 1.09 7.21 22.41
CA ARG A 515 1.65 8.38 23.11
C ARG A 515 2.18 8.02 24.49
N SER A 516 1.56 7.03 25.13
CA SER A 516 1.97 6.57 26.45
C SER A 516 1.55 5.12 26.68
N LEU A 517 2.15 4.47 27.68
CA LEU A 517 1.76 3.13 28.09
C LEU A 517 0.28 3.06 28.55
N LYS A 518 -0.28 4.18 29.04
CA LYS A 518 -1.71 4.29 29.41
C LYS A 518 -2.64 3.97 28.24
N ASP A 519 -2.22 4.20 27.00
CA ASP A 519 -3.04 3.93 25.81
C ASP A 519 -3.33 2.42 25.64
N LEU A 520 -2.56 1.54 26.29
CA LEU A 520 -2.78 0.09 26.31
C LEU A 520 -3.66 -0.39 27.48
N HIS A 521 -4.05 0.50 28.40
CA HIS A 521 -4.81 0.13 29.61
C HIS A 521 -6.16 -0.53 29.29
N PRO A 522 -6.96 -0.04 28.31
CA PRO A 522 -8.21 -0.71 27.96
C PRO A 522 -7.98 -2.12 27.42
N PHE A 523 -6.91 -2.33 26.64
CA PHE A 523 -6.53 -3.66 26.16
C PHE A 523 -6.23 -4.62 27.31
N PHE A 524 -5.35 -4.25 28.24
CA PHE A 524 -5.01 -5.13 29.36
C PHE A 524 -6.21 -5.41 30.27
N THR A 525 -7.08 -4.41 30.49
CA THR A 525 -8.32 -4.57 31.26
C THR A 525 -9.28 -5.55 30.59
N ALA A 526 -9.58 -5.33 29.30
CA ALA A 526 -10.48 -6.18 28.52
C ALA A 526 -9.98 -7.63 28.43
N MET A 527 -8.68 -7.81 28.16
CA MET A 527 -8.06 -9.13 28.02
C MET A 527 -7.94 -9.87 29.35
N SER A 528 -7.70 -9.16 30.46
CA SER A 528 -7.67 -9.76 31.81
C SER A 528 -9.06 -10.26 32.22
N GLY A 529 -10.11 -9.50 31.92
CA GLY A 529 -11.50 -9.90 32.15
C GLY A 529 -12.07 -10.86 31.10
N GLY A 530 -11.34 -11.08 30.00
CA GLY A 530 -11.78 -11.75 28.78
C GLY A 530 -13.07 -11.18 28.17
N LYS A 531 -13.28 -9.87 28.31
CA LYS A 531 -14.41 -9.13 27.76
C LYS A 531 -13.92 -8.31 26.57
N PHE A 532 -13.78 -8.93 25.40
CA PHE A 532 -13.36 -8.26 24.18
C PHE A 532 -14.12 -8.79 22.96
N THR A 533 -14.31 -7.93 21.96
CA THR A 533 -15.03 -8.26 20.74
C THR A 533 -14.23 -9.25 19.89
N THR A 534 -14.87 -10.32 19.44
CA THR A 534 -14.28 -11.27 18.48
C THR A 534 -14.21 -10.63 17.10
N MET A 535 -13.07 -10.76 16.42
CA MET A 535 -12.86 -10.22 15.07
C MET A 535 -12.84 -11.34 14.04
N SER A 536 -13.42 -11.09 12.87
CA SER A 536 -13.25 -11.94 11.69
C SER A 536 -11.81 -11.90 11.17
N LEU A 537 -11.40 -12.93 10.42
CA LEU A 537 -10.08 -12.97 9.78
C LEU A 537 -9.85 -11.77 8.85
N ALA A 538 -10.89 -11.31 8.15
CA ALA A 538 -10.83 -10.15 7.28
C ALA A 538 -10.53 -8.86 8.08
N GLU A 539 -11.21 -8.65 9.21
CA GLU A 539 -10.96 -7.48 10.06
C GLU A 539 -9.56 -7.53 10.71
N LEU A 540 -9.07 -8.71 11.07
CA LEU A 540 -7.70 -8.90 11.58
C LEU A 540 -6.66 -8.57 10.50
N GLU A 541 -6.90 -8.98 9.24
CA GLU A 541 -6.05 -8.63 8.11
C GLU A 541 -6.06 -7.12 7.87
N THR A 542 -7.23 -6.49 7.82
CA THR A 542 -7.36 -5.03 7.68
C THR A 542 -6.64 -4.28 8.80
N ASN A 543 -6.72 -4.75 10.04
CA ASN A 543 -5.97 -4.14 11.15
C ASN A 543 -4.46 -4.24 10.95
N ILE A 544 -3.95 -5.38 10.46
CA ILE A 544 -2.52 -5.54 10.15
C ILE A 544 -2.12 -4.61 8.99
N GLU A 545 -2.94 -4.46 7.96
CA GLU A 545 -2.69 -3.53 6.85
C GLU A 545 -2.52 -2.08 7.33
N LEU A 546 -3.37 -1.62 8.25
CA LEU A 546 -3.27 -0.28 8.83
C LEU A 546 -1.98 -0.07 9.63
N ASP A 547 -1.36 -1.13 10.14
CA ASP A 547 -0.11 -1.04 10.90
C ASP A 547 1.11 -0.77 10.00
N PHE A 548 0.99 -0.99 8.70
CA PHE A 548 2.02 -0.62 7.74
C PHE A 548 2.02 0.89 7.46
N LEU A 549 0.84 1.51 7.40
CA LEU A 549 0.68 2.88 6.94
C LEU A 549 1.37 3.89 7.86
N GLU A 550 1.93 4.90 7.22
CA GLU A 550 2.59 6.05 7.84
C GLU A 550 1.89 7.34 7.42
N PRO A 551 1.89 8.38 8.27
CA PRO A 551 1.26 9.64 7.94
C PRO A 551 1.98 10.30 6.75
N MET A 552 1.19 10.69 5.74
CA MET A 552 1.70 11.47 4.61
C MET A 552 2.07 12.89 5.07
N PRO A 553 3.27 13.40 4.73
CA PRO A 553 3.64 14.77 5.00
C PRO A 553 2.71 15.74 4.24
N ALA A 554 2.43 16.88 4.87
CA ALA A 554 1.57 17.92 4.29
C ALA A 554 2.24 18.67 3.11
N ARG A 555 3.57 18.58 2.98
CA ARG A 555 4.37 19.21 1.93
C ARG A 555 5.08 18.18 1.10
#